data_AF-A0A8H6T462-F1
#
_entry.id   AF-A0A8H6T462-F1
#
_cell.length_a   1.000
_cell.length_b   1.000
_cell.length_c   1.000
_cell.angle_alpha   90.00
_cell.angle_beta   90.00
_cell.angle_gamma   90.00
#
_symmetry.space_group_name_H-M   'P 1'
#
loop_
_entity.id
_entity.type
_entity.pdbx_description
1 polymer ?
#
loop_
_entity_poly.entity_id
_entity_poly.type
_entity_poly.pdbx_seq_one_letter_code
_entity_poly.pdbx_strand_id
1 'polypeptide(L)'
;MSPSSRSRPILCLVLLCIVVFYFSPSSVRGWRRRDTRMDLVKPLVDYGEQRHGWIAANQRAAHALWSCIERGDCGENQMKVVILMIWAMSTIRALESMGHTVLYAVDVPAAVQLYHLFDPLVKILIMNGEQIQECCGIDYCLKSEQNPAGIPIWKMFAFSFWVNPATDLGNQWTLSPEDYGTNTFLGYSIEAQCELRPFVPHAKRAKQIYIIAKYVTFFDQEKTAWPTDFFEAAAAEVGVEFVTGTHVGDRPDLFPASKHVHNLGGVLTQSDFYGNLSHSVALLGVGDPVTSPTPYDALCLGVPFINPVQMWDPTSPDDRTRWSTQHDPLKELDPPFVYHVKRRDRAAFVAAVRGAVENPISSHVLDRMRMQSVEKRLEDIINRDWRKEAEAILERRRTGAEAGYLFTL
;
A
#
# COMPACT_ATOMS: atom_id res chain seq x y z
N MET A 1 47.32 16.35 -58.12
CA MET A 1 47.85 17.59 -58.74
C MET A 1 47.39 18.77 -57.90
N SER A 2 48.33 19.43 -57.24
CA SER A 2 48.21 20.76 -56.58
C SER A 2 48.14 21.88 -57.64
N PRO A 3 48.01 23.19 -57.31
CA PRO A 3 47.37 23.90 -56.16
C PRO A 3 46.70 25.26 -56.56
N SER A 4 46.40 26.10 -55.55
CA SER A 4 46.29 27.58 -55.56
C SER A 4 44.85 28.15 -55.44
N SER A 5 44.54 29.22 -54.71
CA SER A 5 45.25 30.00 -53.68
C SER A 5 44.27 30.93 -52.94
N ARG A 6 44.54 31.16 -51.64
CA ARG A 6 44.46 32.40 -50.83
C ARG A 6 43.24 33.34 -51.02
N SER A 7 42.54 33.71 -49.94
CA SER A 7 43.00 34.78 -49.03
C SER A 7 42.13 34.90 -47.75
N ARG A 8 42.81 35.18 -46.61
CA ARG A 8 42.27 35.61 -45.29
C ARG A 8 42.30 37.17 -45.22
N PRO A 9 42.10 37.89 -44.06
CA PRO A 9 41.55 37.59 -42.71
C PRO A 9 40.59 38.70 -42.15
N ILE A 10 40.06 38.50 -40.93
CA ILE A 10 39.97 39.43 -39.76
C ILE A 10 39.20 38.62 -38.67
N LEU A 11 39.86 38.00 -37.68
CA LEU A 11 40.35 38.52 -36.40
C LEU A 11 39.24 39.04 -35.44
N CYS A 12 38.78 38.19 -34.53
CA CYS A 12 38.52 38.58 -33.14
C CYS A 12 38.73 37.38 -32.20
N LEU A 13 39.75 37.52 -31.36
CA LEU A 13 40.08 36.69 -30.20
C LEU A 13 38.97 36.83 -29.14
N VAL A 14 38.56 35.72 -28.54
CA VAL A 14 38.25 35.69 -27.10
C VAL A 14 38.91 34.45 -26.51
N LEU A 15 39.61 34.69 -25.40
CA LEU A 15 40.59 33.83 -24.76
C LEU A 15 40.01 32.57 -24.11
N LEU A 16 40.83 31.51 -24.19
CA LEU A 16 40.90 30.38 -23.27
C LEU A 16 41.16 30.85 -21.82
N CYS A 17 40.41 30.30 -20.88
CA CYS A 17 40.89 29.99 -19.53
C CYS A 17 40.38 28.59 -19.13
N ILE A 18 41.16 27.58 -19.49
CA ILE A 18 41.05 26.23 -18.92
C ILE A 18 41.80 26.29 -17.58
N VAL A 19 41.07 26.30 -16.47
CA VAL A 19 41.66 26.10 -15.15
C VAL A 19 41.61 24.60 -14.85
N VAL A 20 42.72 23.92 -15.11
CA VAL A 20 43.00 22.58 -14.60
C VAL A 20 43.42 22.74 -13.13
N PHE A 21 42.53 22.44 -12.20
CA PHE A 21 42.94 22.20 -10.82
C PHE A 21 43.44 20.75 -10.70
N TYR A 22 44.76 20.60 -10.70
CA TYR A 22 45.43 19.47 -10.07
C TYR A 22 45.17 19.55 -8.56
N PHE A 23 44.25 18.75 -8.04
CA PHE A 23 44.20 18.47 -6.61
C PHE A 23 45.12 17.29 -6.30
N SER A 24 46.20 17.61 -5.59
CA SER A 24 47.14 16.69 -4.97
C SER A 24 46.44 15.74 -3.99
N PRO A 25 46.73 14.42 -3.98
CA PRO A 25 46.26 13.51 -2.96
C PRO A 25 47.15 13.65 -1.71
N SER A 26 46.94 14.72 -0.94
CA SER A 26 47.59 14.88 0.38
C SER A 26 47.00 16.07 1.14
N SER A 27 45.81 15.88 1.71
CA SER A 27 45.41 16.43 3.02
C SER A 27 43.94 16.13 3.30
N VAL A 28 43.63 14.86 3.58
CA VAL A 28 42.45 14.53 4.38
C VAL A 28 42.74 15.02 5.79
N ARG A 29 42.46 16.30 6.08
CA ARG A 29 42.34 16.78 7.45
C ARG A 29 41.10 16.11 8.02
N GLY A 30 41.35 15.17 8.93
CA GLY A 30 40.34 14.36 9.57
C GLY A 30 39.21 15.21 10.16
N TRP A 31 38.04 15.13 9.53
CA TRP A 31 36.82 15.03 10.30
C TRP A 31 36.93 13.73 11.10
N ARG A 32 37.35 13.84 12.37
CA ARG A 32 37.08 12.76 13.32
C ARG A 32 35.57 12.63 13.37
N ARG A 33 35.00 11.59 12.75
CA ARG A 33 33.77 11.00 13.28
C ARG A 33 34.04 10.82 14.78
N ARG A 34 33.29 11.52 15.63
CA ARG A 34 33.26 11.15 17.03
C ARG A 34 32.50 9.83 17.04
N ASP A 35 33.24 8.73 16.93
CA ASP A 35 32.69 7.41 17.17
C ASP A 35 32.02 7.48 18.54
N THR A 36 30.73 7.22 18.57
CA THR A 36 29.98 7.15 19.82
C THR A 36 30.49 5.96 20.61
N ARG A 37 30.28 5.94 21.93
CA ARG A 37 30.58 4.73 22.72
C ARG A 37 29.77 3.55 22.18
N MET A 38 28.59 3.82 21.63
CA MET A 38 27.76 2.82 20.96
C MET A 38 28.45 2.18 19.74
N ASP A 39 29.12 2.97 18.89
CA ASP A 39 29.86 2.46 17.73
C ASP A 39 30.98 1.47 18.15
N LEU A 40 31.54 1.67 19.35
CA LEU A 40 32.57 0.80 19.93
C LEU A 40 32.00 -0.45 20.62
N VAL A 41 30.77 -0.38 21.16
CA VAL A 41 30.14 -1.46 21.94
C VAL A 41 29.24 -2.34 21.07
N LYS A 42 28.61 -1.78 20.04
CA LYS A 42 27.68 -2.46 19.12
C LYS A 42 27.98 -2.03 17.67
N PRO A 43 29.10 -2.47 17.09
CA PRO A 43 29.41 -2.15 15.70
C PRO A 43 28.29 -2.67 14.79
N LEU A 44 27.91 -1.84 13.81
CA LEU A 44 26.97 -2.27 12.77
C LEU A 44 27.58 -3.46 12.02
N VAL A 45 26.90 -4.59 12.05
CA VAL A 45 27.31 -5.78 11.30
C VAL A 45 26.73 -5.66 9.89
N ASP A 46 27.61 -5.69 8.89
CA ASP A 46 27.18 -5.77 7.49
C ASP A 46 26.75 -7.22 7.18
N TYR A 47 25.45 -7.42 7.02
CA TYR A 47 24.88 -8.74 6.68
C TYR A 47 24.84 -9.01 5.17
N GLY A 48 25.30 -8.08 4.33
CA GLY A 48 25.08 -8.13 2.88
C GLY A 48 23.58 -7.96 2.51
N GLU A 49 23.31 -7.55 1.27
CA GLU A 49 21.95 -7.19 0.82
C GLU A 49 20.94 -8.35 0.79
N GLN A 50 21.35 -9.62 0.90
CA GLN A 50 20.56 -10.69 0.26
C GLN A 50 19.82 -11.71 1.13
N ARG A 51 19.86 -11.69 2.48
CA ARG A 51 19.04 -12.67 3.24
C ARG A 51 18.27 -12.20 4.48
N HIS A 52 18.57 -11.04 5.06
CA HIS A 52 17.88 -10.59 6.28
C HIS A 52 17.74 -9.06 6.35
N GLY A 53 17.13 -8.45 5.31
CA GLY A 53 17.00 -6.99 5.23
C GLY A 53 16.37 -6.34 6.47
N TRP A 54 15.44 -7.03 7.13
CA TRP A 54 14.80 -6.56 8.37
C TRP A 54 15.73 -6.59 9.60
N ILE A 55 16.67 -7.54 9.70
CA ILE A 55 17.67 -7.56 10.79
C ILE A 55 18.58 -6.35 10.68
N ALA A 56 19.08 -6.09 9.47
CA ALA A 56 19.93 -4.94 9.21
C ALA A 56 19.17 -3.62 9.44
N ALA A 57 17.88 -3.55 9.07
CA ALA A 57 17.03 -2.41 9.37
C ALA A 57 16.84 -2.19 10.88
N ASN A 58 16.52 -3.25 11.64
CA ASN A 58 16.39 -3.19 13.09
C ASN A 58 17.67 -2.73 13.77
N GLN A 59 18.84 -3.24 13.34
CA GLN A 59 20.11 -2.84 13.91
C GLN A 59 20.42 -1.36 13.65
N ARG A 60 20.16 -0.87 12.43
CA ARG A 60 20.33 0.55 12.12
C ARG A 60 19.40 1.43 12.95
N ALA A 61 18.12 1.05 13.04
CA ALA A 61 17.12 1.78 13.83
C ALA A 61 17.49 1.81 15.32
N ALA A 62 17.84 0.64 15.88
CA ALA A 62 18.30 0.51 17.27
C ALA A 62 19.56 1.34 17.53
N HIS A 63 20.57 1.23 16.66
CA HIS A 63 21.82 1.97 16.80
C HIS A 63 21.58 3.48 16.75
N ALA A 64 20.77 3.96 15.81
CA ALA A 64 20.41 5.37 15.68
C ALA A 64 19.68 5.89 16.93
N LEU A 65 18.72 5.12 17.45
CA LEU A 65 17.99 5.44 18.68
C LEU A 65 18.94 5.51 19.89
N TRP A 66 19.73 4.46 20.14
CA TRP A 66 20.61 4.46 21.31
C TRP A 66 21.68 5.55 21.24
N SER A 67 22.18 5.83 20.03
CA SER A 67 23.14 6.91 19.82
C SER A 67 22.56 8.29 20.10
N CYS A 68 21.29 8.54 19.72
CA CYS A 68 20.65 9.83 20.02
C CYS A 68 20.33 9.98 21.50
N ILE A 69 19.92 8.89 22.17
CA ILE A 69 19.65 8.88 23.61
C ILE A 69 20.94 9.20 24.37
N GLU A 70 22.06 8.57 23.99
CA GLU A 70 23.36 8.82 24.62
C GLU A 70 23.81 10.29 24.48
N ARG A 71 23.54 10.91 23.33
CA ARG A 71 23.91 12.31 23.06
C ARG A 71 22.89 13.33 23.58
N GLY A 72 21.68 12.91 23.92
CA GLY A 72 20.58 13.81 24.28
C GLY A 72 20.07 14.64 23.10
N ASP A 73 20.20 14.14 21.86
CA ASP A 73 19.87 14.86 20.62
C ASP A 73 18.82 14.15 19.75
N CYS A 74 17.99 13.29 20.35
CA CYS A 74 16.92 12.60 19.63
C CYS A 74 15.92 13.57 18.98
N GLY A 75 15.50 13.23 17.76
CA GLY A 75 14.37 13.90 17.11
C GLY A 75 13.07 13.71 17.89
N GLU A 76 12.07 14.55 17.60
CA GLU A 76 10.80 14.64 18.33
C GLU A 76 10.12 13.27 18.56
N ASN A 77 10.05 12.44 17.51
CA ASN A 77 9.42 11.12 17.56
C ASN A 77 10.42 9.96 17.64
N GLN A 78 11.72 10.22 17.66
CA GLN A 78 12.73 9.16 17.54
C GLN A 78 12.68 8.19 18.73
N MET A 79 12.35 8.67 19.92
CA MET A 79 12.15 7.84 21.12
C MET A 79 10.77 7.16 21.20
N LYS A 80 9.89 7.34 20.20
CA LYS A 80 8.59 6.68 20.12
C LYS A 80 8.71 5.45 19.21
N VAL A 81 8.94 4.28 19.82
CA VAL A 81 9.18 3.03 19.08
C VAL A 81 7.87 2.40 18.63
N VAL A 82 7.82 1.94 17.37
CA VAL A 82 6.73 1.14 16.81
C VAL A 82 7.27 -0.19 16.32
N ILE A 83 6.65 -1.30 16.73
CA ILE A 83 7.02 -2.64 16.28
C ILE A 83 6.00 -3.11 15.25
N LEU A 84 6.46 -3.56 14.08
CA LEU A 84 5.63 -4.04 12.98
C LEU A 84 5.88 -5.54 12.76
N MET A 85 4.79 -6.30 12.66
CA MET A 85 4.78 -7.72 12.25
C MET A 85 4.07 -7.94 10.92
N ILE A 86 3.71 -6.85 10.25
CA ILE A 86 3.11 -6.84 8.93
C ILE A 86 4.02 -6.10 7.95
N TRP A 87 3.97 -6.48 6.68
CA TRP A 87 4.64 -5.71 5.63
C TRP A 87 3.65 -4.70 5.04
N ALA A 88 3.75 -3.45 5.50
CA ALA A 88 2.93 -2.33 5.02
C ALA A 88 3.82 -1.13 4.67
N MET A 89 4.30 -1.07 3.42
CA MET A 89 5.28 -0.07 2.99
C MET A 89 4.84 1.38 3.20
N SER A 90 3.55 1.69 3.06
CA SER A 90 3.02 3.03 3.34
C SER A 90 3.13 3.39 4.82
N THR A 91 2.75 2.46 5.70
CA THR A 91 2.86 2.63 7.15
C THR A 91 4.31 2.84 7.57
N ILE A 92 5.22 2.02 7.05
CA ILE A 92 6.66 2.13 7.32
C ILE A 92 7.16 3.53 6.94
N ARG A 93 6.89 3.97 5.69
CA ARG A 93 7.36 5.27 5.20
C ARG A 93 6.78 6.44 5.98
N ALA A 94 5.49 6.37 6.33
CA ALA A 94 4.84 7.40 7.13
C ALA A 94 5.44 7.48 8.55
N LEU A 95 5.75 6.34 9.18
CA LEU A 95 6.41 6.34 10.50
C LEU A 95 7.82 6.92 10.41
N GLU A 96 8.59 6.53 9.40
CA GLU A 96 9.95 7.03 9.16
C GLU A 96 9.97 8.53 8.84
N SER A 97 9.03 9.04 8.03
CA SER A 97 8.93 10.46 7.69
C SER A 97 8.55 11.32 8.90
N MET A 98 7.68 10.79 9.77
CA MET A 98 7.36 11.39 11.06
C MET A 98 8.49 11.25 12.09
N GLY A 99 9.58 10.53 11.77
CA GLY A 99 10.77 10.41 12.63
C GLY A 99 10.66 9.36 13.73
N HIS A 100 9.73 8.40 13.62
CA HIS A 100 9.63 7.28 14.57
C HIS A 100 10.77 6.27 14.40
N THR A 101 11.12 5.58 15.49
CA THR A 101 11.94 4.37 15.41
C THR A 101 11.05 3.18 15.09
N VAL A 102 11.24 2.59 13.91
CA VAL A 102 10.49 1.42 13.45
C VAL A 102 11.34 0.15 13.61
N LEU A 103 10.75 -0.87 14.21
CA LEU A 103 11.36 -2.19 14.37
C LEU A 103 10.45 -3.27 13.77
N TYR A 104 11.05 -4.33 13.24
CA TYR A 104 10.39 -5.42 12.56
C TYR A 104 10.50 -6.71 13.36
N ALA A 105 9.37 -7.38 13.60
CA ALA A 105 9.34 -8.73 14.15
C ALA A 105 8.77 -9.70 13.10
N VAL A 106 9.40 -10.87 12.99
CA VAL A 106 8.99 -11.92 12.03
C VAL A 106 8.01 -12.92 12.64
N ASP A 107 7.96 -12.98 13.97
CA ASP A 107 7.09 -13.86 14.76
C ASP A 107 6.84 -13.24 16.15
N VAL A 108 5.92 -13.84 16.91
CA VAL A 108 5.54 -13.35 18.25
C VAL A 108 6.72 -13.36 19.22
N PRO A 109 7.57 -14.41 19.29
CA PRO A 109 8.77 -14.38 20.13
C PRO A 109 9.71 -13.20 19.84
N ALA A 110 9.96 -12.88 18.57
CA ALA A 110 10.79 -11.73 18.20
C ALA A 110 10.14 -10.40 18.63
N ALA A 111 8.82 -10.28 18.52
CA ALA A 111 8.10 -9.10 19.00
C ALA A 111 8.21 -8.92 20.52
N VAL A 112 8.10 -10.00 21.29
CA VAL A 112 8.30 -9.98 22.75
C VAL A 112 9.73 -9.56 23.11
N GLN A 113 10.74 -10.11 22.43
CA GLN A 113 12.14 -9.72 22.66
C GLN A 113 12.37 -8.24 22.36
N LEU A 114 11.87 -7.74 21.24
CA LEU A 114 11.97 -6.32 20.89
C LEU A 114 11.21 -5.45 21.89
N TYR A 115 10.02 -5.89 22.34
CA TYR A 115 9.28 -5.17 23.36
C TYR A 115 10.10 -5.01 24.65
N HIS A 116 10.67 -6.09 25.18
CA HIS A 116 11.49 -6.04 26.41
C HIS A 116 12.76 -5.20 26.25
N LEU A 117 13.38 -5.20 25.07
CA LEU A 117 14.58 -4.40 24.81
C LEU A 117 14.32 -2.89 24.74
N PHE A 118 13.11 -2.49 24.37
CA PHE A 118 12.77 -1.10 24.10
C PHE A 118 11.67 -0.54 25.01
N ASP A 119 11.11 -1.31 25.95
CA ASP A 119 10.23 -0.77 26.98
C ASP A 119 11.01 0.24 27.87
N PRO A 120 10.46 1.41 28.22
CA PRO A 120 9.09 1.90 28.01
C PRO A 120 8.86 2.70 26.71
N LEU A 121 9.82 2.73 25.78
CA LEU A 121 9.77 3.53 24.55
C LEU A 121 8.73 3.03 23.51
N VAL A 122 8.31 1.77 23.60
CA VAL A 122 7.32 1.18 22.69
C VAL A 122 5.94 1.80 22.89
N LYS A 123 5.44 2.48 21.85
CA LYS A 123 4.10 3.06 21.80
C LYS A 123 3.04 2.03 21.45
N ILE A 124 3.22 1.35 20.32
CA ILE A 124 2.28 0.35 19.82
C ILE A 124 3.01 -0.76 19.06
N LEU A 125 2.34 -1.90 18.93
CA LEU A 125 2.68 -3.02 18.06
C LEU A 125 1.57 -3.18 17.02
N ILE A 126 1.91 -3.33 15.74
CA ILE A 126 0.95 -3.62 14.67
C ILE A 126 1.21 -5.03 14.16
N MET A 127 0.19 -5.88 14.32
CA MET A 127 0.24 -7.33 14.08
C MET A 127 -0.99 -7.77 13.29
N ASN A 128 -1.03 -8.98 12.75
CA ASN A 128 -2.30 -9.54 12.27
C ASN A 128 -3.11 -10.10 13.45
N GLY A 129 -4.43 -10.22 13.29
CA GLY A 129 -5.32 -10.74 14.35
C GLY A 129 -4.90 -12.11 14.89
N GLU A 130 -4.48 -13.02 14.01
CA GLU A 130 -3.99 -14.36 14.39
C GLU A 130 -2.78 -14.30 15.33
N GLN A 131 -1.84 -13.36 15.09
CA GLN A 131 -0.64 -13.20 15.91
C GLN A 131 -0.96 -12.59 17.28
N ILE A 132 -1.99 -11.74 17.37
CA ILE A 132 -2.49 -11.24 18.65
C ILE A 132 -3.15 -12.37 19.45
N GLN A 133 -3.95 -13.20 18.79
CA GLN A 133 -4.55 -14.37 19.43
C GLN A 133 -3.49 -15.37 19.91
N GLU A 134 -2.45 -15.61 19.12
CA GLU A 134 -1.28 -16.39 19.54
C GLU A 134 -0.62 -15.78 20.79
N CYS A 135 -0.35 -14.47 20.81
CA CYS A 135 0.21 -13.79 21.96
C CYS A 135 -0.67 -13.89 23.22
N CYS A 136 -1.99 -13.80 23.06
CA CYS A 136 -2.94 -13.95 24.17
C CYS A 136 -2.97 -15.37 24.74
N GLY A 137 -2.60 -16.38 23.93
CA GLY A 137 -2.59 -17.79 24.32
C GLY A 137 -1.29 -18.30 24.94
N ILE A 138 -0.24 -17.47 25.05
CA ILE A 138 1.09 -17.89 25.56
C ILE A 138 1.55 -17.04 26.75
N ASP A 139 2.01 -17.73 27.81
CA ASP A 139 2.27 -17.13 29.12
C ASP A 139 3.38 -16.06 29.14
N TYR A 140 4.29 -16.08 28.16
CA TYR A 140 5.42 -15.15 28.10
C TYR A 140 5.15 -13.89 27.27
N CYS A 141 4.02 -13.81 26.55
CA CYS A 141 3.73 -12.69 25.66
C CYS A 141 2.81 -11.65 26.31
N LEU A 142 1.58 -12.03 26.66
CA LEU A 142 0.59 -11.10 27.20
C LEU A 142 0.95 -10.68 28.64
N LYS A 143 0.74 -9.40 28.96
CA LYS A 143 0.83 -8.91 30.33
C LYS A 143 -0.26 -9.51 31.21
N SER A 144 0.15 -10.12 32.31
CA SER A 144 -0.73 -10.72 33.31
C SER A 144 -0.13 -10.59 34.71
N GLU A 145 -0.83 -11.10 35.73
CA GLU A 145 -0.27 -11.22 37.07
C GLU A 145 0.94 -12.16 37.12
N GLN A 146 0.94 -13.21 36.28
CA GLN A 146 2.02 -14.20 36.18
C GLN A 146 3.16 -13.70 35.29
N ASN A 147 2.87 -12.80 34.35
CA ASN A 147 3.83 -12.17 33.46
C ASN A 147 3.70 -10.63 33.51
N PRO A 148 4.16 -9.98 34.60
CA PRO A 148 4.01 -8.53 34.77
C PRO A 148 4.84 -7.72 33.75
N ALA A 149 5.84 -8.34 33.14
CA ALA A 149 6.67 -7.74 32.09
C ALA A 149 6.15 -8.01 30.67
N GLY A 150 5.02 -8.71 30.52
CA GLY A 150 4.41 -8.97 29.22
C GLY A 150 3.93 -7.70 28.51
N ILE A 151 3.57 -7.85 27.25
CA ILE A 151 3.03 -6.78 26.40
C ILE A 151 1.60 -6.48 26.87
N PRO A 152 1.28 -5.25 27.30
CA PRO A 152 -0.08 -4.86 27.59
C PRO A 152 -0.95 -4.96 26.33
N ILE A 153 -2.12 -5.57 26.44
CA ILE A 153 -3.02 -5.77 25.30
C ILE A 153 -3.38 -4.46 24.58
N TRP A 154 -3.49 -3.36 25.33
CA TRP A 154 -3.83 -2.06 24.77
C TRP A 154 -2.76 -1.48 23.83
N LYS A 155 -1.54 -2.02 23.84
CA LYS A 155 -0.47 -1.66 22.87
C LYS A 155 -0.56 -2.47 21.57
N MET A 156 -1.34 -3.55 21.50
CA MET A 156 -1.39 -4.46 20.36
C MET A 156 -2.57 -4.14 19.42
N PHE A 157 -2.27 -3.75 18.19
CA PHE A 157 -3.26 -3.42 17.16
C PHE A 157 -3.28 -4.48 16.07
N ALA A 158 -4.47 -5.01 15.76
CA ALA A 158 -4.62 -5.92 14.64
C ALA A 158 -4.78 -5.12 13.35
N PHE A 159 -3.95 -5.38 12.35
CA PHE A 159 -4.28 -5.04 10.98
C PHE A 159 -5.22 -6.10 10.41
N SER A 160 -6.38 -5.65 9.91
CA SER A 160 -7.38 -6.52 9.29
C SER A 160 -7.92 -5.86 8.04
N PHE A 161 -7.94 -6.62 6.95
CA PHE A 161 -8.50 -6.16 5.68
C PHE A 161 -10.03 -6.05 5.73
N TRP A 162 -10.68 -6.70 6.71
CA TRP A 162 -12.12 -6.90 6.77
C TRP A 162 -12.78 -6.08 7.87
N VAL A 163 -14.08 -5.83 7.71
CA VAL A 163 -14.91 -4.97 8.56
C VAL A 163 -15.06 -5.47 10.01
N ASN A 164 -14.86 -6.77 10.24
CA ASN A 164 -15.01 -7.36 11.56
C ASN A 164 -13.79 -7.05 12.46
N PRO A 165 -14.01 -6.93 13.78
CA PRO A 165 -12.91 -6.75 14.71
C PRO A 165 -11.98 -7.96 14.68
N ALA A 166 -10.68 -7.69 14.79
CA ALA A 166 -9.62 -8.71 14.81
C ALA A 166 -8.86 -8.76 16.16
N THR A 167 -9.39 -8.09 17.19
CA THR A 167 -8.89 -8.17 18.57
C THR A 167 -10.04 -8.24 19.56
N ASP A 168 -9.75 -8.72 20.77
CA ASP A 168 -10.72 -8.73 21.86
C ASP A 168 -11.02 -7.34 22.44
N LEU A 169 -10.26 -6.31 22.06
CA LEU A 169 -10.56 -4.91 22.38
C LEU A 169 -11.49 -4.26 21.34
N GLY A 170 -11.85 -5.00 20.27
CA GLY A 170 -12.86 -4.61 19.30
C GLY A 170 -12.36 -3.70 18.17
N ASN A 171 -13.31 -3.03 17.52
CA ASN A 171 -13.08 -2.29 16.28
C ASN A 171 -12.02 -1.17 16.41
N GLN A 172 -11.92 -0.53 17.58
CA GLN A 172 -10.95 0.56 17.80
C GLN A 172 -9.50 0.10 17.78
N TRP A 173 -9.23 -1.17 18.14
CA TRP A 173 -7.90 -1.80 18.07
C TRP A 173 -7.69 -2.59 16.77
N THR A 174 -8.64 -2.50 15.85
CA THR A 174 -8.56 -3.11 14.52
C THR A 174 -8.30 -2.01 13.49
N LEU A 175 -7.11 -2.04 12.88
CA LEU A 175 -6.67 -1.12 11.84
C LEU A 175 -7.07 -1.67 10.47
N SER A 176 -7.83 -0.90 9.70
CA SER A 176 -8.26 -1.30 8.35
C SER A 176 -7.66 -0.45 7.24
N PRO A 177 -7.35 -1.04 6.08
CA PRO A 177 -6.82 -0.32 4.92
C PRO A 177 -7.88 0.49 4.18
N GLU A 178 -9.16 0.26 4.48
CA GLU A 178 -10.29 0.95 3.89
C GLU A 178 -11.17 1.53 5.01
N ASP A 179 -11.91 2.59 4.68
CA ASP A 179 -12.84 3.21 5.61
C ASP A 179 -14.19 2.50 5.55
N TYR A 180 -14.37 1.53 6.44
CA TYR A 180 -15.63 0.81 6.60
C TYR A 180 -16.59 1.49 7.60
N GLY A 181 -16.19 2.62 8.21
CA GLY A 181 -16.97 3.31 9.24
C GLY A 181 -17.04 2.63 10.62
N THR A 182 -16.46 1.44 10.78
CA THR A 182 -16.46 0.68 12.06
C THR A 182 -15.08 0.58 12.69
N ASN A 183 -14.13 -0.02 11.96
CA ASN A 183 -12.74 -0.18 12.37
C ASN A 183 -11.97 1.14 12.29
N THR A 184 -10.86 1.23 13.02
CA THR A 184 -9.95 2.38 12.93
C THR A 184 -9.33 2.41 11.52
N PHE A 185 -9.68 3.41 10.73
CA PHE A 185 -9.17 3.56 9.38
C PHE A 185 -7.69 3.97 9.40
N LEU A 186 -6.81 3.08 8.94
CA LEU A 186 -5.38 3.34 8.75
C LEU A 186 -5.10 3.80 7.32
N GLY A 187 -5.66 3.09 6.35
CA GLY A 187 -5.41 3.34 4.94
C GLY A 187 -4.03 2.93 4.46
N TYR A 188 -3.75 3.26 3.21
CA TYR A 188 -2.44 3.08 2.57
C TYR A 188 -2.28 4.12 1.47
N SER A 189 -1.04 4.31 1.02
CA SER A 189 -0.70 5.24 -0.04
C SER A 189 -0.27 4.51 -1.32
N ILE A 190 -0.74 5.02 -2.44
CA ILE A 190 -0.32 4.62 -3.79
C ILE A 190 0.59 5.67 -4.44
N GLU A 191 0.85 6.80 -3.76
CA GLU A 191 1.45 8.00 -4.33
C GLU A 191 2.85 7.74 -4.86
N ALA A 192 3.70 7.11 -4.04
CA ALA A 192 5.04 6.75 -4.47
C ALA A 192 5.05 5.77 -5.66
N GLN A 193 4.04 4.91 -5.77
CA GLN A 193 3.95 3.99 -6.90
C GLN A 193 3.46 4.69 -8.17
N CYS A 194 2.58 5.68 -8.02
CA CYS A 194 2.11 6.57 -9.07
C CYS A 194 3.25 7.42 -9.63
N GLU A 195 4.04 8.06 -8.78
CA GLU A 195 5.12 8.99 -9.16
C GLU A 195 6.25 8.32 -9.92
N LEU A 196 6.49 7.02 -9.69
CA LEU A 196 7.49 6.25 -10.42
C LEU A 196 7.16 6.08 -11.91
N ARG A 197 5.94 6.43 -12.36
CA ARG A 197 5.48 6.16 -13.71
C ARG A 197 5.10 7.45 -14.44
N PRO A 198 5.62 7.65 -15.66
CA PRO A 198 5.19 8.78 -16.46
C PRO A 198 3.72 8.60 -16.86
N PHE A 199 2.96 9.69 -16.77
CA PHE A 199 1.60 9.71 -17.30
C PHE A 199 1.63 9.49 -18.82
N VAL A 200 0.86 8.51 -19.30
CA VAL A 200 0.68 8.25 -20.73
C VAL A 200 -0.51 9.05 -21.26
N PRO A 201 -0.30 10.03 -22.16
CA PRO A 201 -1.38 10.81 -22.75
C PRO A 201 -2.39 9.91 -23.46
N HIS A 202 -3.68 10.20 -23.29
CA HIS A 202 -4.79 9.40 -23.83
C HIS A 202 -4.70 9.14 -25.33
N ALA A 203 -4.29 10.14 -26.11
CA ALA A 203 -4.11 10.00 -27.56
C ALA A 203 -3.03 8.97 -27.97
N LYS A 204 -2.17 8.55 -27.03
CA LYS A 204 -1.11 7.54 -27.25
C LYS A 204 -1.48 6.16 -26.70
N ARG A 205 -2.65 6.01 -26.06
CA ARG A 205 -3.08 4.74 -25.48
C ARG A 205 -3.59 3.82 -26.57
N ALA A 206 -3.38 2.52 -26.39
CA ALA A 206 -4.00 1.53 -27.25
C ALA A 206 -5.51 1.54 -26.99
N LYS A 207 -6.33 1.23 -28.00
CA LYS A 207 -7.77 1.04 -27.83
C LYS A 207 -8.06 -0.31 -27.15
N GLN A 208 -7.54 -0.47 -25.94
CA GLN A 208 -7.65 -1.69 -25.16
C GLN A 208 -8.11 -1.38 -23.72
N ILE A 209 -8.83 -2.32 -23.14
CA ILE A 209 -9.27 -2.30 -21.73
C ILE A 209 -8.54 -3.40 -20.97
N TYR A 210 -7.92 -3.04 -19.85
CA TYR A 210 -7.25 -4.03 -19.00
C TYR A 210 -8.27 -4.67 -18.06
N ILE A 211 -8.39 -5.99 -18.07
CA ILE A 211 -9.26 -6.74 -17.17
C ILE A 211 -8.47 -7.15 -15.92
N ILE A 212 -8.99 -6.86 -14.72
CA ILE A 212 -8.42 -7.37 -13.47
C ILE A 212 -8.89 -8.80 -13.19
N ALA A 213 -8.21 -9.77 -13.82
CA ALA A 213 -8.49 -11.19 -13.61
C ALA A 213 -7.21 -12.03 -13.46
N LYS A 214 -6.63 -12.08 -12.25
CA LYS A 214 -5.35 -12.79 -12.01
C LYS A 214 -5.45 -14.30 -12.24
N TYR A 215 -6.59 -14.92 -11.90
CA TYR A 215 -6.83 -16.35 -12.07
C TYR A 215 -8.02 -16.56 -13.00
N VAL A 216 -7.97 -17.59 -13.85
CA VAL A 216 -9.04 -17.86 -14.82
C VAL A 216 -10.39 -18.17 -14.14
N THR A 217 -10.35 -18.64 -12.89
CA THR A 217 -11.55 -18.87 -12.06
C THR A 217 -12.36 -17.61 -11.79
N PHE A 218 -11.82 -16.40 -12.04
CA PHE A 218 -12.58 -15.16 -11.94
C PHE A 218 -13.50 -14.93 -13.15
N PHE A 219 -13.29 -15.67 -14.25
CA PHE A 219 -14.18 -15.69 -15.42
C PHE A 219 -15.28 -16.77 -15.32
N ASP A 220 -15.34 -17.53 -14.24
CA ASP A 220 -16.40 -18.50 -14.00
C ASP A 220 -17.78 -17.83 -14.13
N GLN A 221 -18.66 -18.40 -14.95
CA GLN A 221 -19.97 -17.82 -15.29
C GLN A 221 -20.87 -17.55 -14.08
N GLU A 222 -20.68 -18.32 -13.00
CA GLU A 222 -21.42 -18.12 -11.75
C GLU A 222 -20.91 -16.91 -10.96
N LYS A 223 -19.64 -16.51 -11.16
CA LYS A 223 -18.97 -15.44 -10.41
C LYS A 223 -18.82 -14.14 -11.21
N THR A 224 -18.43 -14.26 -12.47
CA THR A 224 -18.18 -13.11 -13.34
C THR A 224 -19.44 -12.28 -13.53
N ALA A 225 -19.26 -10.97 -13.53
CA ALA A 225 -20.30 -10.01 -13.87
C ALA A 225 -20.66 -10.05 -15.37
N TRP A 226 -19.71 -10.45 -16.23
CA TRP A 226 -19.79 -10.29 -17.68
C TRP A 226 -19.70 -11.64 -18.40
N PRO A 227 -20.79 -12.08 -19.05
CA PRO A 227 -20.75 -13.14 -20.05
C PRO A 227 -19.94 -12.76 -21.30
N THR A 228 -19.53 -13.76 -22.09
CA THR A 228 -18.67 -13.57 -23.27
C THR A 228 -19.24 -12.60 -24.31
N ASP A 229 -20.55 -12.59 -24.53
CA ASP A 229 -21.21 -11.74 -25.53
C ASP A 229 -21.14 -10.23 -25.20
N PHE A 230 -20.79 -9.87 -23.97
CA PHE A 230 -20.61 -8.47 -23.55
C PHE A 230 -19.32 -7.90 -24.15
N PHE A 231 -18.24 -8.69 -24.16
CA PHE A 231 -16.98 -8.30 -24.78
C PHE A 231 -17.13 -8.13 -26.29
N GLU A 232 -17.83 -9.06 -26.95
CA GLU A 232 -18.15 -8.99 -28.38
C GLU A 232 -18.99 -7.74 -28.72
N ALA A 233 -19.98 -7.41 -27.88
CA ALA A 233 -20.81 -6.22 -28.05
C ALA A 233 -20.00 -4.92 -27.97
N ALA A 234 -19.19 -4.78 -26.92
CA ALA A 234 -18.37 -3.59 -26.71
C ALA A 234 -17.30 -3.45 -27.80
N ALA A 235 -16.70 -4.55 -28.24
CA ALA A 235 -15.76 -4.53 -29.35
C ALA A 235 -16.43 -4.07 -30.65
N ALA A 236 -17.62 -4.59 -30.97
CA ALA A 236 -18.36 -4.21 -32.17
C ALA A 236 -18.84 -2.75 -32.17
N GLU A 237 -19.32 -2.25 -31.02
CA GLU A 237 -19.94 -0.92 -30.93
C GLU A 237 -18.95 0.22 -30.64
N VAL A 238 -17.87 -0.06 -29.91
CA VAL A 238 -16.91 0.94 -29.44
C VAL A 238 -15.54 0.78 -30.10
N GLY A 239 -15.22 -0.40 -30.63
CA GLY A 239 -13.95 -0.68 -31.30
C GLY A 239 -12.78 -0.79 -30.32
N VAL A 240 -12.98 -1.49 -29.21
CA VAL A 240 -11.95 -1.79 -28.19
C VAL A 240 -11.62 -3.27 -28.15
N GLU A 241 -10.40 -3.58 -27.76
CA GLU A 241 -9.95 -4.92 -27.40
C GLU A 241 -9.85 -5.06 -25.88
N PHE A 242 -9.86 -6.29 -25.36
CA PHE A 242 -9.69 -6.56 -23.94
C PHE A 242 -8.41 -7.37 -23.71
N VAL A 243 -7.63 -6.99 -22.71
CA VAL A 243 -6.38 -7.68 -22.36
C VAL A 243 -6.33 -8.03 -20.88
N THR A 244 -5.65 -9.13 -20.54
CA THR A 244 -5.51 -9.57 -19.15
C THR A 244 -4.21 -10.34 -18.94
N GLY A 245 -3.68 -10.30 -17.71
CA GLY A 245 -2.57 -11.15 -17.28
C GLY A 245 -3.05 -12.32 -16.41
N THR A 246 -3.73 -13.29 -17.04
CA THR A 246 -4.46 -14.35 -16.31
C THR A 246 -3.67 -15.66 -16.25
N HIS A 247 -3.52 -16.21 -15.05
CA HIS A 247 -3.10 -17.60 -14.88
C HIS A 247 -4.24 -18.55 -15.27
N VAL A 248 -4.06 -19.29 -16.37
CA VAL A 248 -5.07 -20.21 -16.90
C VAL A 248 -5.05 -21.56 -16.18
N GLY A 249 -3.86 -22.07 -15.84
CA GLY A 249 -3.72 -23.36 -15.17
C GLY A 249 -4.51 -24.48 -15.87
N ASP A 250 -5.17 -25.31 -15.09
CA ASP A 250 -5.87 -26.52 -15.55
C ASP A 250 -7.32 -26.28 -15.97
N ARG A 251 -7.79 -25.02 -15.97
CA ARG A 251 -9.18 -24.66 -16.31
C ARG A 251 -9.27 -23.69 -17.49
N PRO A 252 -8.68 -24.00 -18.66
CA PRO A 252 -8.75 -23.15 -19.84
C PRO A 252 -10.18 -22.97 -20.37
N ASP A 253 -11.08 -23.88 -20.04
CA ASP A 253 -12.50 -23.83 -20.37
C ASP A 253 -13.23 -22.62 -19.77
N LEU A 254 -12.72 -22.05 -18.67
CA LEU A 254 -13.29 -20.88 -18.01
C LEU A 254 -12.89 -19.56 -18.67
N PHE A 255 -11.86 -19.55 -19.52
CA PHE A 255 -11.43 -18.33 -20.17
C PHE A 255 -12.48 -17.88 -21.21
N PRO A 256 -12.81 -16.58 -21.32
CA PRO A 256 -13.84 -16.13 -22.24
C PRO A 256 -13.55 -16.56 -23.68
N ALA A 257 -14.49 -17.28 -24.29
CA ALA A 257 -14.41 -17.72 -25.68
C ALA A 257 -14.73 -16.56 -26.66
N SER A 258 -13.99 -15.47 -26.54
CA SER A 258 -14.09 -14.26 -27.36
C SER A 258 -12.77 -14.02 -28.09
N LYS A 259 -12.86 -13.64 -29.37
CA LYS A 259 -11.66 -13.25 -30.14
C LYS A 259 -11.12 -11.87 -29.75
N HIS A 260 -11.87 -11.13 -28.92
CA HIS A 260 -11.55 -9.79 -28.45
C HIS A 260 -10.98 -9.77 -27.03
N VAL A 261 -10.83 -10.94 -26.39
CA VAL A 261 -10.24 -11.07 -25.05
C VAL A 261 -8.92 -11.81 -25.15
N HIS A 262 -7.82 -11.09 -24.90
CA HIS A 262 -6.46 -11.60 -25.09
C HIS A 262 -5.75 -11.78 -23.75
N ASN A 263 -5.20 -12.97 -23.52
CA ASN A 263 -4.30 -13.19 -22.39
C ASN A 263 -2.86 -12.85 -22.78
N LEU A 264 -2.19 -12.01 -21.99
CA LEU A 264 -0.86 -11.46 -22.25
C LEU A 264 0.28 -12.41 -21.83
N GLY A 265 0.04 -13.73 -21.86
CA GLY A 265 1.06 -14.73 -21.54
C GLY A 265 1.11 -15.15 -20.07
N GLY A 266 0.03 -14.97 -19.30
CA GLY A 266 -0.06 -15.44 -17.91
C GLY A 266 0.06 -14.32 -16.88
N VAL A 267 0.51 -14.67 -15.67
CA VAL A 267 0.75 -13.68 -14.60
C VAL A 267 1.91 -12.80 -15.00
N LEU A 268 1.65 -11.50 -15.13
CA LEU A 268 2.64 -10.51 -15.56
C LEU A 268 3.61 -10.14 -14.43
N THR A 269 4.81 -9.71 -14.82
CA THR A 269 5.68 -8.97 -13.89
C THR A 269 5.01 -7.66 -13.48
N GLN A 270 5.44 -7.07 -12.36
CA GLN A 270 4.91 -5.79 -11.93
C GLN A 270 5.08 -4.72 -13.04
N SER A 271 6.27 -4.63 -13.65
CA SER A 271 6.55 -3.67 -14.72
C SER A 271 5.61 -3.85 -15.91
N ASP A 272 5.42 -5.09 -16.38
CA ASP A 272 4.58 -5.38 -17.54
C ASP A 272 3.10 -5.13 -17.25
N PHE A 273 2.64 -5.47 -16.03
CA PHE A 273 1.28 -5.17 -15.59
C PHE A 273 1.00 -3.67 -15.68
N TYR A 274 1.85 -2.85 -15.09
CA TYR A 274 1.64 -1.40 -15.09
C TYR A 274 1.86 -0.75 -16.46
N GLY A 275 2.77 -1.29 -17.27
CA GLY A 275 2.93 -0.89 -18.67
C GLY A 275 1.66 -1.11 -19.47
N ASN A 276 1.00 -2.26 -19.31
CA ASN A 276 -0.27 -2.54 -19.97
C ASN A 276 -1.41 -1.68 -19.40
N LEU A 277 -1.49 -1.53 -18.08
CA LEU A 277 -2.51 -0.72 -17.43
C LEU A 277 -2.44 0.74 -17.89
N SER A 278 -1.26 1.37 -17.87
CA SER A 278 -1.10 2.78 -18.25
C SER A 278 -1.40 3.08 -19.71
N HIS A 279 -1.30 2.07 -20.59
CA HIS A 279 -1.62 2.18 -22.01
C HIS A 279 -3.06 1.77 -22.36
N SER A 280 -3.85 1.39 -21.35
CA SER A 280 -5.26 1.03 -21.53
C SER A 280 -6.17 2.24 -21.34
N VAL A 281 -7.30 2.27 -22.06
CA VAL A 281 -8.28 3.35 -21.97
C VAL A 281 -9.19 3.21 -20.75
N ALA A 282 -9.31 2.01 -20.19
CA ALA A 282 -10.04 1.73 -18.96
C ALA A 282 -9.50 0.49 -18.25
N LEU A 283 -9.82 0.38 -16.97
CA LEU A 283 -9.71 -0.83 -16.17
C LEU A 283 -11.11 -1.45 -16.03
N LEU A 284 -11.22 -2.75 -16.25
CA LEU A 284 -12.48 -3.48 -16.10
C LEU A 284 -12.39 -4.50 -14.96
N GLY A 285 -13.25 -4.32 -13.96
CA GLY A 285 -13.55 -5.33 -12.96
C GLY A 285 -14.39 -6.46 -13.54
N VAL A 286 -14.22 -7.70 -13.09
CA VAL A 286 -15.08 -8.85 -13.47
C VAL A 286 -15.93 -9.38 -12.32
N GLY A 287 -15.78 -8.83 -11.11
CA GLY A 287 -16.46 -9.25 -9.91
C GLY A 287 -15.52 -9.67 -8.79
N ASP A 288 -14.40 -10.29 -9.17
CA ASP A 288 -13.34 -10.77 -8.27
C ASP A 288 -11.96 -10.34 -8.80
N PRO A 289 -10.96 -10.12 -7.93
CA PRO A 289 -11.07 -10.12 -6.47
C PRO A 289 -11.77 -8.86 -5.94
N VAL A 290 -12.41 -8.97 -4.78
CA VAL A 290 -13.04 -7.83 -4.10
C VAL A 290 -12.01 -6.93 -3.42
N THR A 291 -12.24 -5.61 -3.45
CA THR A 291 -11.47 -4.59 -2.71
C THR A 291 -9.95 -4.68 -2.92
N SER A 292 -9.53 -4.95 -4.16
CA SER A 292 -8.11 -4.93 -4.57
C SER A 292 -7.58 -3.49 -4.66
N PRO A 293 -6.30 -3.22 -4.39
CA PRO A 293 -5.72 -1.89 -4.62
C PRO A 293 -5.66 -1.46 -6.10
N THR A 294 -5.82 -2.38 -7.05
CA THR A 294 -5.61 -2.12 -8.49
C THR A 294 -6.47 -0.99 -9.08
N PRO A 295 -7.75 -0.81 -8.72
CA PRO A 295 -8.53 0.33 -9.20
C PRO A 295 -7.93 1.68 -8.79
N TYR A 296 -7.33 1.80 -7.61
CA TYR A 296 -6.63 3.03 -7.23
C TYR A 296 -5.38 3.27 -8.06
N ASP A 297 -4.62 2.21 -8.35
CA ASP A 297 -3.50 2.25 -9.29
C ASP A 297 -3.94 2.68 -10.70
N ALA A 298 -5.12 2.25 -11.16
CA ALA A 298 -5.66 2.69 -12.44
C ALA A 298 -5.97 4.19 -12.41
N LEU A 299 -6.69 4.67 -11.39
CA LEU A 299 -7.02 6.10 -11.24
C LEU A 299 -5.75 6.96 -11.19
N CYS A 300 -4.71 6.50 -10.49
CA CYS A 300 -3.44 7.23 -10.39
C CYS A 300 -2.71 7.33 -11.74
N LEU A 301 -2.89 6.35 -12.62
CA LEU A 301 -2.40 6.37 -14.01
C LEU A 301 -3.35 7.10 -14.98
N GLY A 302 -4.43 7.68 -14.47
CA GLY A 302 -5.49 8.31 -15.25
C GLY A 302 -6.26 7.30 -16.10
N VAL A 303 -6.47 6.10 -15.60
CA VAL A 303 -7.26 5.04 -16.22
C VAL A 303 -8.56 4.90 -15.41
N PRO A 304 -9.74 5.20 -15.98
CA PRO A 304 -11.01 5.06 -15.28
C PRO A 304 -11.33 3.60 -14.99
N PHE A 305 -12.11 3.34 -13.95
CA PHE A 305 -12.49 1.99 -13.53
C PHE A 305 -13.96 1.70 -13.84
N ILE A 306 -14.23 0.55 -14.46
CA ILE A 306 -15.58 0.01 -14.62
C ILE A 306 -15.80 -1.01 -13.50
N ASN A 307 -16.61 -0.63 -12.52
CA ASN A 307 -16.87 -1.36 -11.28
C ASN A 307 -18.18 -2.16 -11.38
N PRO A 308 -18.13 -3.50 -11.37
CA PRO A 308 -19.35 -4.31 -11.32
C PRO A 308 -20.11 -4.12 -10.00
N VAL A 309 -21.42 -3.93 -10.08
CA VAL A 309 -22.37 -4.05 -8.96
C VAL A 309 -22.93 -5.47 -8.98
N GLN A 310 -22.52 -6.28 -8.00
CA GLN A 310 -22.86 -7.69 -7.88
C GLN A 310 -24.23 -7.92 -7.26
N MET A 311 -24.57 -7.12 -6.25
CA MET A 311 -25.86 -7.17 -5.58
C MET A 311 -26.39 -5.75 -5.35
N TRP A 312 -27.70 -5.58 -5.44
CA TRP A 312 -28.40 -4.33 -5.17
C TRP A 312 -29.83 -4.64 -4.72
N ASP A 313 -30.50 -3.67 -4.08
CA ASP A 313 -31.91 -3.77 -3.76
C ASP A 313 -32.77 -3.50 -5.02
N PRO A 314 -33.58 -4.46 -5.51
CA PRO A 314 -34.41 -4.25 -6.70
C PRO A 314 -35.48 -3.16 -6.53
N THR A 315 -35.89 -2.87 -5.28
CA THR A 315 -36.90 -1.84 -4.98
C THR A 315 -36.31 -0.44 -4.89
N SER A 316 -35.00 -0.34 -4.68
CA SER A 316 -34.24 0.91 -4.63
C SER A 316 -32.90 0.73 -5.37
N PRO A 317 -32.93 0.47 -6.68
CA PRO A 317 -31.77 -0.02 -7.42
C PRO A 317 -30.64 1.00 -7.55
N ASP A 318 -30.89 2.25 -7.22
CA ASP A 318 -29.92 3.35 -7.29
C ASP A 318 -29.40 3.77 -5.90
N ASP A 319 -29.89 3.14 -4.82
CA ASP A 319 -29.38 3.33 -3.46
C ASP A 319 -28.04 2.59 -3.27
N ARG A 320 -26.93 3.32 -3.40
CA ARG A 320 -25.56 2.78 -3.26
C ARG A 320 -25.26 2.22 -1.88
N THR A 321 -26.00 2.60 -0.85
CA THR A 321 -25.83 2.03 0.49
C THR A 321 -26.22 0.55 0.53
N ARG A 322 -27.09 0.12 -0.41
CA ARG A 322 -27.54 -1.26 -0.59
C ARG A 322 -26.82 -2.01 -1.71
N TRP A 323 -25.80 -1.40 -2.31
CA TRP A 323 -24.97 -2.05 -3.32
C TRP A 323 -23.86 -2.86 -2.66
N SER A 324 -23.60 -4.03 -3.24
CA SER A 324 -22.33 -4.74 -3.13
C SER A 324 -21.67 -4.72 -4.50
N THR A 325 -20.47 -4.17 -4.56
CA THR A 325 -19.68 -3.97 -5.78
C THR A 325 -18.36 -4.72 -5.68
N GLN A 326 -17.63 -4.87 -6.78
CA GLN A 326 -16.29 -5.44 -6.71
C GLN A 326 -15.36 -4.60 -5.83
N HIS A 327 -15.49 -3.27 -5.86
CA HIS A 327 -14.68 -2.38 -5.04
C HIS A 327 -15.54 -1.38 -4.27
N ASP A 328 -16.13 -1.82 -3.16
CA ASP A 328 -17.10 -1.03 -2.38
C ASP A 328 -16.60 0.37 -1.94
N PRO A 329 -15.35 0.55 -1.47
CA PRO A 329 -14.87 1.89 -1.13
C PRO A 329 -14.80 2.89 -2.30
N LEU A 330 -14.96 2.43 -3.54
CA LEU A 330 -15.00 3.26 -4.74
C LEU A 330 -16.42 3.50 -5.27
N LYS A 331 -17.45 2.94 -4.62
CA LYS A 331 -18.85 3.14 -5.02
C LYS A 331 -19.33 4.59 -4.88
N GLU A 332 -18.65 5.38 -4.06
CA GLU A 332 -18.93 6.80 -3.86
C GLU A 332 -18.37 7.70 -4.98
N LEU A 333 -17.51 7.18 -5.85
CA LEU A 333 -17.02 7.93 -7.01
C LEU A 333 -17.96 7.77 -8.20
N ASP A 334 -18.06 8.83 -8.99
CA ASP A 334 -18.88 8.90 -10.20
C ASP A 334 -18.01 8.92 -11.47
N PRO A 335 -18.63 8.72 -12.66
CA PRO A 335 -18.00 9.06 -13.92
C PRO A 335 -17.48 10.51 -13.92
N PRO A 336 -16.32 10.80 -14.54
CA PRO A 336 -15.57 9.90 -15.42
C PRO A 336 -14.57 8.98 -14.70
N PHE A 337 -14.47 9.00 -13.36
CA PHE A 337 -13.48 8.20 -12.63
C PHE A 337 -13.89 6.74 -12.48
N VAL A 338 -15.14 6.51 -12.05
CA VAL A 338 -15.66 5.16 -11.84
C VAL A 338 -17.04 5.00 -12.47
N TYR A 339 -17.21 3.98 -13.29
CA TYR A 339 -18.47 3.62 -13.92
C TYR A 339 -19.04 2.37 -13.25
N HIS A 340 -20.14 2.50 -12.52
CA HIS A 340 -20.80 1.37 -11.86
C HIS A 340 -21.79 0.70 -12.80
N VAL A 341 -21.67 -0.61 -12.98
CA VAL A 341 -22.52 -1.37 -13.91
C VAL A 341 -23.14 -2.56 -13.18
N LYS A 342 -24.47 -2.67 -13.19
CA LYS A 342 -25.18 -3.82 -12.61
C LYS A 342 -24.83 -5.09 -13.39
N ARG A 343 -24.50 -6.16 -12.66
CA ARG A 343 -24.11 -7.45 -13.23
C ARG A 343 -25.16 -7.90 -14.26
N ARG A 344 -24.69 -8.42 -15.40
CA ARG A 344 -25.51 -8.88 -16.54
C ARG A 344 -26.37 -7.80 -17.22
N ASP A 345 -26.07 -6.51 -17.03
CA ASP A 345 -26.64 -5.43 -17.86
C ASP A 345 -25.75 -5.12 -19.06
N ARG A 346 -26.06 -5.74 -20.21
CA ARG A 346 -25.26 -5.61 -21.45
C ARG A 346 -25.24 -4.18 -21.99
N ALA A 347 -26.37 -3.49 -21.94
CA ALA A 347 -26.49 -2.14 -22.47
C ALA A 347 -25.68 -1.15 -21.62
N ALA A 348 -25.81 -1.24 -20.29
CA ALA A 348 -25.03 -0.41 -19.37
C ALA A 348 -23.52 -0.72 -19.45
N PHE A 349 -23.13 -1.98 -19.65
CA PHE A 349 -21.73 -2.35 -19.87
C PHE A 349 -21.13 -1.66 -21.11
N VAL A 350 -21.81 -1.76 -22.26
CA VAL A 350 -21.33 -1.11 -23.50
C VAL A 350 -21.31 0.42 -23.34
N ALA A 351 -22.31 1.00 -22.67
CA ALA A 351 -22.36 2.43 -22.37
C ALA A 351 -21.21 2.88 -21.46
N ALA A 352 -20.87 2.10 -20.43
CA ALA A 352 -19.75 2.39 -19.53
C ALA A 352 -18.40 2.29 -20.26
N VAL A 353 -18.22 1.27 -21.12
CA VAL A 353 -17.04 1.15 -21.99
C VAL A 353 -16.90 2.37 -22.90
N ARG A 354 -18.00 2.78 -23.56
CA ARG A 354 -18.03 3.98 -24.39
C ARG A 354 -17.70 5.24 -23.59
N GLY A 355 -18.34 5.41 -22.44
CA GLY A 355 -18.12 6.55 -21.55
C GLY A 355 -16.67 6.68 -21.13
N ALA A 356 -16.03 5.56 -20.73
CA ALA A 356 -14.63 5.54 -20.35
C ALA A 356 -13.67 5.91 -21.51
N VAL A 357 -13.99 5.49 -22.74
CA VAL A 357 -13.22 5.86 -23.94
C VAL A 357 -13.37 7.34 -24.29
N GLU A 358 -14.59 7.86 -24.20
CA GLU A 358 -14.93 9.23 -24.63
C GLU A 358 -14.58 10.30 -23.57
N ASN A 359 -14.45 9.92 -22.30
CA ASN A 359 -14.23 10.84 -21.18
C ASN A 359 -12.92 10.48 -20.42
N PRO A 360 -11.75 10.72 -21.04
CA PRO A 360 -10.47 10.46 -20.41
C PRO A 360 -10.25 11.28 -19.14
N ILE A 361 -9.61 10.69 -18.12
CA ILE A 361 -9.29 11.36 -16.85
C ILE A 361 -7.80 11.70 -16.74
N SER A 362 -7.44 12.75 -16.01
CA SER A 362 -6.05 12.96 -15.59
C SER A 362 -5.66 11.93 -14.52
N SER A 363 -4.35 11.83 -14.26
CA SER A 363 -3.85 11.16 -13.05
C SER A 363 -4.61 11.67 -11.82
N HIS A 364 -5.11 10.75 -11.00
CA HIS A 364 -5.91 11.06 -9.83
C HIS A 364 -5.56 10.13 -8.66
N VAL A 365 -4.97 10.70 -7.61
CA VAL A 365 -4.77 10.04 -6.32
C VAL A 365 -5.80 10.60 -5.36
N LEU A 366 -6.62 9.73 -4.77
CA LEU A 366 -7.62 10.16 -3.78
C LEU A 366 -6.92 10.76 -2.56
N ASP A 367 -7.49 11.83 -2.01
CA ASP A 367 -6.88 12.53 -0.87
C ASP A 367 -6.64 11.60 0.31
N ARG A 368 -7.56 10.65 0.58
CA ARG A 368 -7.40 9.66 1.64
C ARG A 368 -6.21 8.70 1.45
N MET A 369 -5.68 8.59 0.23
CA MET A 369 -4.54 7.73 -0.15
C MET A 369 -3.23 8.49 -0.38
N ARG A 370 -3.21 9.81 -0.14
CA ARG A 370 -1.94 10.57 -0.12
C ARG A 370 -1.13 10.21 1.10
N MET A 371 0.20 10.28 0.98
CA MET A 371 1.09 9.94 2.10
C MET A 371 0.80 10.80 3.33
N GLN A 372 0.59 12.10 3.14
CA GLN A 372 0.24 13.04 4.22
C GLN A 372 -1.03 12.63 4.98
N SER A 373 -2.02 12.06 4.29
CA SER A 373 -3.25 11.59 4.93
C SER A 373 -3.02 10.31 5.73
N VAL A 374 -2.13 9.42 5.28
CA VAL A 374 -1.71 8.23 6.02
C VAL A 374 -0.91 8.64 7.26
N GLU A 375 0.03 9.57 7.12
CA GLU A 375 0.82 10.16 8.22
C GLU A 375 -0.09 10.73 9.30
N LYS A 376 -1.04 11.60 8.92
CA LYS A 376 -1.99 12.18 9.86
C LYS A 376 -2.77 11.13 10.65
N ARG A 377 -3.31 10.10 9.97
CA ARG A 377 -4.07 9.03 10.66
C ARG A 377 -3.18 8.23 11.59
N LEU A 378 -1.93 7.93 11.19
CA LEU A 378 -0.98 7.24 12.05
C LEU A 378 -0.56 8.08 13.25
N GLU A 379 -0.38 9.38 13.08
CA GLU A 379 -0.10 10.30 14.16
C GLU A 379 -1.23 10.32 15.20
N ASP A 380 -2.48 10.43 14.73
CA ASP A 380 -3.68 10.38 15.57
C ASP A 380 -3.77 9.04 16.33
N ILE A 381 -3.47 7.92 15.65
CA ILE A 381 -3.42 6.60 16.27
C ILE A 381 -2.32 6.55 17.33
N ILE A 382 -1.08 6.93 17.02
CA ILE A 382 0.05 6.74 17.94
C ILE A 382 -0.01 7.65 19.16
N ASN A 383 -0.53 8.86 19.00
CA ASN A 383 -0.58 9.84 20.08
C ASN A 383 -1.83 9.71 20.97
N ARG A 384 -2.80 8.85 20.61
CA ARG A 384 -3.98 8.58 21.44
C ARG A 384 -3.60 7.82 22.73
N ASP A 385 -4.25 8.18 23.83
CA ASP A 385 -4.10 7.50 25.12
C ASP A 385 -4.88 6.18 25.16
N TRP A 386 -4.33 5.17 24.47
CA TRP A 386 -4.94 3.85 24.38
C TRP A 386 -5.01 3.12 25.71
N ARG A 387 -4.13 3.45 26.67
CA ARG A 387 -4.21 2.89 28.02
C ARG A 387 -5.50 3.33 28.69
N LYS A 388 -5.83 4.62 28.65
CA LYS A 388 -7.07 5.16 29.21
C LYS A 388 -8.31 4.58 28.53
N GLU A 389 -8.27 4.39 27.21
CA GLU A 389 -9.37 3.76 26.47
C GLU A 389 -9.57 2.29 26.90
N ALA A 390 -8.47 1.56 27.10
CA ALA A 390 -8.51 0.19 27.59
C ALA A 390 -8.96 0.11 29.07
N GLU A 391 -8.57 1.07 29.91
CA GLU A 391 -9.10 1.24 31.27
C GLU A 391 -10.63 1.34 31.25
N ALA A 392 -11.20 2.15 30.35
CA ALA A 392 -12.64 2.29 30.22
C ALA A 392 -13.33 0.98 29.77
N ILE A 393 -12.72 0.20 28.86
CA ILE A 393 -13.20 -1.14 28.48
C ILE A 393 -13.18 -2.08 29.69
N LEU A 394 -12.06 -2.10 30.42
CA LEU A 394 -11.89 -3.00 31.57
C LEU A 394 -12.95 -2.73 32.64
N GLU A 395 -13.25 -1.46 32.94
CA GLU A 395 -14.30 -1.10 33.91
C GLU A 395 -15.70 -1.50 33.45
N ARG A 396 -16.02 -1.35 32.16
CA ARG A 396 -17.30 -1.85 31.61
C ARG A 396 -17.40 -3.37 31.71
N ARG A 397 -16.30 -4.11 31.51
CA ARG A 397 -16.28 -5.57 31.66
C ARG A 397 -16.41 -6.01 33.11
N ARG A 398 -15.73 -5.33 34.04
CA ARG A 398 -15.85 -5.57 35.49
C ARG A 398 -17.26 -5.37 36.01
N THR A 399 -17.96 -4.37 35.48
CA THR A 399 -19.35 -4.07 35.86
C THR A 399 -20.40 -4.91 35.10
N GLY A 400 -19.98 -5.74 34.15
CA GLY A 400 -20.87 -6.55 33.32
C GLY A 400 -21.62 -5.76 32.24
N ALA A 401 -21.28 -4.49 32.01
CA ALA A 401 -21.85 -3.65 30.96
C ALA A 401 -21.36 -4.04 29.54
N GLU A 402 -20.21 -4.70 29.47
CA GLU A 402 -19.62 -5.24 28.24
C GLU A 402 -19.11 -6.66 28.51
N ALA A 403 -19.27 -7.59 27.56
CA ALA A 403 -18.70 -8.93 27.67
C ALA A 403 -17.21 -8.95 27.24
N GLY A 404 -16.44 -9.91 27.75
CA GLY A 404 -15.03 -10.11 27.40
C GLY A 404 -14.20 -10.50 28.61
N TYR A 405 -12.96 -10.97 28.40
CA TYR A 405 -12.07 -11.26 29.52
C TYR A 405 -11.52 -9.98 30.14
N LEU A 406 -11.17 -10.11 31.42
CA LEU A 406 -10.46 -9.10 32.17
C LEU A 406 -8.96 -9.22 31.89
N PHE A 407 -8.30 -8.07 31.68
CA PHE A 407 -6.88 -8.01 31.35
C PHE A 407 -6.13 -7.10 32.32
N THR A 408 -4.79 -7.22 32.31
CA THR A 408 -3.89 -6.37 33.10
C THR A 408 -3.45 -5.17 32.27
N LEU A 409 -3.46 -3.98 32.88
CA LEU A 409 -3.09 -2.71 32.24
C LEU A 409 -1.58 -2.48 32.16
#